data_AF-A0A1H8Y7G2-F1
#
_entry.id   AF-A0A1H8Y7G2-F1
#
_cell.length_a   1.000
_cell.length_b   1.000
_cell.length_c   1.000
_cell.angle_alpha   90.00
_cell.angle_beta   90.00
_cell.angle_gamma   90.00
#
_symmetry.space_group_name_H-M   'P 1'
#
loop_
_entity.id
_entity.type
_entity.pdbx_description
1 polymer ?
#
loop_
_entity_poly.entity_id
_entity_poly.type
_entity_poly.pdbx_seq_one_letter_code
_entity_poly.pdbx_strand_id
1 'polypeptide(L)'
;MRIRPSLRLARATAVCALAAGLGAASNAWSQSLIEALSTTYNSNPDLLASRALLRQTDESLAQAVANWRPRITLSLEYNKIEQDSFPIRTAPTFFFLNGRFTTLTMTQPLFRGGKTVSETKTAQANIQAQRAALADTEQNVLLAAVTSYADLVQNIAIADARRNNVRVLIQQLDATRERFRVGELTITDVSQAEARLEGARADLVQAETQVRIAEAAFQRTIGQRPGRLGEMPLIGGLPVSEEEAISLAMDMGPRAVSAQYRISAASYSVNTAVGDLLPQVNLVGVVQYQADLQVPTDRYYTYGVRLQATVPIYQNGSEWSRIRQAKELVAQRRNELDSARRTQAENVIRAWRQLDSSRSRVTSFEAQVRANEVALNGVRQEALVGSRTTLDVLNAEQELLNAQVNLVQARRDTQVAYYGVLAGIGRLTARSMALPVEYYDEERYYNEVGSRWIGWGTAGETQGPPPAPAPTTTTSGGFGSK
;
A
#
# COMPACT_ATOMS: atom_id res chain seq x y z
N MET A 1 21.18 -70.30 29.98
CA MET A 1 20.71 -69.72 31.26
C MET A 1 19.64 -68.68 30.91
N ARG A 2 18.39 -69.10 30.64
CA ARG A 2 17.23 -69.13 31.56
C ARG A 2 16.99 -67.79 32.31
N ILE A 3 16.03 -66.96 31.84
CA ILE A 3 14.70 -66.68 32.46
C ILE A 3 14.12 -65.31 32.01
N ARG A 4 12.99 -65.42 31.29
CA ARG A 4 11.75 -64.63 31.16
C ARG A 4 11.68 -63.07 31.10
N PRO A 5 10.77 -62.54 30.26
CA PRO A 5 10.37 -61.13 30.19
C PRO A 5 9.17 -60.82 31.12
N SER A 6 9.00 -59.55 31.50
CA SER A 6 7.77 -59.08 32.16
C SER A 6 7.20 -57.84 31.46
N LEU A 7 6.11 -58.07 30.72
CA LEU A 7 5.04 -57.12 30.45
C LEU A 7 4.55 -56.49 31.76
N ARG A 8 4.60 -55.15 31.89
CA ARG A 8 3.57 -54.35 32.59
C ARG A 8 3.52 -52.94 32.02
N LEU A 9 2.29 -52.44 31.94
CA LEU A 9 1.88 -51.03 31.75
C LEU A 9 1.71 -50.49 30.32
N ALA A 10 0.97 -51.26 29.50
CA ALA A 10 -0.11 -50.66 28.72
C ALA A 10 -1.24 -50.24 29.67
N ARG A 11 -1.26 -48.98 30.14
CA ARG A 11 -2.45 -48.28 30.70
C ARG A 11 -2.23 -46.79 31.04
N ALA A 12 -1.28 -46.11 30.40
CA ALA A 12 -1.07 -44.66 30.59
C ALA A 12 -1.01 -43.86 29.28
N THR A 13 -1.31 -44.47 28.14
CA THR A 13 -1.20 -43.82 26.80
C THR A 13 -2.53 -43.40 26.19
N ALA A 14 -3.66 -43.54 26.90
CA ALA A 14 -4.99 -43.18 26.39
C ALA A 14 -5.62 -41.94 27.05
N VAL A 15 -4.95 -41.29 28.01
CA VAL A 15 -5.49 -40.08 28.69
C VAL A 15 -4.72 -38.80 28.32
N CYS A 16 -3.50 -38.89 27.81
CA CYS A 16 -2.74 -37.70 27.35
C CYS A 16 -3.01 -37.30 25.89
N ALA A 17 -3.72 -38.12 25.11
CA ALA A 17 -4.11 -37.77 23.74
C ALA A 17 -5.42 -36.94 23.66
N LEU A 18 -6.13 -36.76 24.78
CA LEU A 18 -7.36 -35.96 24.88
C LEU A 18 -7.15 -34.58 25.54
N ALA A 19 -5.95 -34.29 26.05
CA ALA A 19 -5.61 -33.00 26.66
C ALA A 19 -4.88 -32.03 25.74
N ALA A 20 -4.49 -32.47 24.52
CA ALA A 20 -3.84 -31.61 23.51
C ALA A 20 -4.84 -30.99 22.50
N GLY A 21 -6.14 -31.25 22.65
CA GLY A 21 -7.17 -30.83 21.68
C GLY A 21 -8.02 -29.61 22.08
N LEU A 22 -7.81 -29.00 23.25
CA LEU A 22 -8.70 -27.95 23.79
C LEU A 22 -7.99 -26.63 24.14
N GLY A 23 -6.72 -26.47 23.76
CA GLY A 23 -5.90 -25.30 24.13
C GLY A 23 -5.82 -24.16 23.11
N ALA A 24 -6.46 -24.29 21.94
CA ALA A 24 -6.61 -23.19 20.98
C ALA A 24 -8.07 -22.74 20.93
N ALA A 25 -8.65 -22.48 22.11
CA ALA A 25 -9.64 -21.41 22.18
C ALA A 25 -8.85 -20.14 21.87
N SER A 26 -8.79 -19.79 20.59
CA SER A 26 -8.47 -18.43 20.18
C SER A 26 -9.31 -17.54 21.08
N ASN A 27 -8.65 -16.73 21.90
CA ASN A 27 -9.33 -15.66 22.57
C ASN A 27 -9.95 -14.84 21.44
N ALA A 28 -11.25 -15.04 21.20
CA ALA A 28 -11.99 -14.38 20.16
C ALA A 28 -12.30 -12.97 20.67
N TRP A 29 -11.24 -12.20 20.91
CA TRP A 29 -11.31 -10.76 20.97
C TRP A 29 -11.90 -10.33 19.63
N SER A 30 -12.89 -9.46 19.70
CA SER A 30 -13.41 -8.86 18.49
C SER A 30 -12.23 -8.13 17.83
N GLN A 31 -11.89 -8.54 16.60
CA GLN A 31 -10.98 -7.83 15.74
C GLN A 31 -11.56 -6.44 15.53
N SER A 32 -10.92 -5.47 16.16
CA SER A 32 -11.33 -4.07 16.06
C SER A 32 -10.91 -3.51 14.71
N LEU A 33 -11.58 -2.45 14.26
CA LEU A 33 -11.13 -1.70 13.08
C LEU A 33 -9.66 -1.27 13.22
N ILE A 34 -9.23 -0.85 14.42
CA ILE A 34 -7.86 -0.40 14.71
C ILE A 34 -6.86 -1.54 14.47
N GLU A 35 -7.18 -2.76 14.89
CA GLU A 35 -6.34 -3.94 14.66
C GLU A 35 -6.27 -4.30 13.17
N ALA A 36 -7.41 -4.24 12.45
CA ALA A 36 -7.46 -4.46 11.02
C ALA A 36 -6.62 -3.43 10.24
N LEU A 37 -6.70 -2.14 10.62
CA LEU A 37 -5.90 -1.07 10.02
C LEU A 37 -4.42 -1.19 10.36
N SER A 38 -4.09 -1.59 11.60
CA SER A 38 -2.70 -1.84 12.01
C SER A 38 -2.07 -2.99 11.24
N THR A 39 -2.83 -4.07 11.04
CA THR A 39 -2.42 -5.22 10.22
C THR A 39 -2.19 -4.76 8.79
N THR A 40 -3.15 -4.04 8.21
CA THR A 40 -3.06 -3.49 6.85
C THR A 40 -1.81 -2.61 6.67
N TYR A 41 -1.55 -1.70 7.62
CA TYR A 41 -0.39 -0.81 7.56
C TYR A 41 0.96 -1.55 7.54
N ASN A 42 1.02 -2.72 8.17
CA ASN A 42 2.24 -3.53 8.26
C ASN A 42 2.40 -4.51 7.09
N SER A 43 1.30 -5.09 6.59
CA SER A 43 1.37 -6.20 5.62
C SER A 43 0.82 -5.92 4.24
N ASN A 44 0.12 -4.80 4.00
CA ASN A 44 -0.51 -4.54 2.71
C ASN A 44 0.55 -4.40 1.59
N PRO A 45 0.49 -5.21 0.51
CA PRO A 45 1.51 -5.19 -0.55
C PRO A 45 1.63 -3.87 -1.30
N ASP A 46 0.53 -3.13 -1.50
CA ASP A 46 0.55 -1.86 -2.24
C ASP A 46 1.30 -0.78 -1.44
N LEU A 47 1.07 -0.74 -0.11
CA LEU A 47 1.80 0.16 0.79
C LEU A 47 3.29 -0.23 0.89
N LEU A 48 3.59 -1.52 1.00
CA LEU A 48 4.98 -2.01 1.02
C LEU A 48 5.71 -1.73 -0.30
N ALA A 49 5.04 -1.86 -1.45
CA ALA A 49 5.58 -1.50 -2.75
C ALA A 49 5.85 0.01 -2.86
N SER A 50 4.95 0.85 -2.34
CA SER A 50 5.15 2.30 -2.30
C SER A 50 6.31 2.71 -1.40
N ARG A 51 6.51 2.05 -0.25
CA ARG A 51 7.69 2.21 0.62
C ARG A 51 8.98 1.79 -0.10
N ALA A 52 8.95 0.68 -0.85
CA ALA A 52 10.09 0.25 -1.66
C ALA A 52 10.40 1.24 -2.79
N LEU A 53 9.38 1.83 -3.42
CA LEU A 53 9.54 2.88 -4.42
C LEU A 53 10.16 4.16 -3.83
N LEU A 54 9.78 4.54 -2.61
CA LEU A 54 10.44 5.64 -1.91
C LEU A 54 11.93 5.34 -1.68
N ARG A 55 12.28 4.17 -1.15
CA ARG A 55 13.69 3.76 -0.99
C ARG A 55 14.46 3.75 -2.32
N GLN A 56 13.82 3.29 -3.40
CA GLN A 56 14.41 3.36 -4.74
C GLN A 56 14.63 4.80 -5.21
N THR A 57 13.72 5.71 -4.88
CA THR A 57 13.84 7.13 -5.21
C THR A 57 14.91 7.81 -4.35
N ASP A 58 15.09 7.39 -3.09
CA ASP A 58 16.16 7.88 -2.21
C ASP A 58 17.55 7.62 -2.78
N GLU A 59 17.76 6.50 -3.47
CA GLU A 59 19.03 6.19 -4.17
C GLU A 59 19.38 7.21 -5.26
N SER A 60 18.40 7.94 -5.79
CA SER A 60 18.68 9.02 -6.76
C SER A 60 19.50 10.16 -6.14
N LEU A 61 19.42 10.36 -4.81
CA LEU A 61 20.29 11.31 -4.12
C LEU A 61 21.74 10.84 -4.15
N ALA A 62 22.00 9.58 -3.80
CA ALA A 62 23.36 9.03 -3.81
C ALA A 62 23.97 9.10 -5.22
N GLN A 63 23.18 8.84 -6.26
CA GLN A 63 23.57 8.99 -7.67
C GLN A 63 23.91 10.45 -8.02
N ALA A 64 23.07 11.41 -7.60
CA ALA A 64 23.31 12.82 -7.85
C ALA A 64 24.55 13.35 -7.08
N VAL A 65 24.78 12.87 -5.85
CA VAL A 65 25.95 13.23 -5.03
C VAL A 65 27.23 12.56 -5.55
N ALA A 66 27.14 11.38 -6.17
CA ALA A 66 28.29 10.70 -6.75
C ALA A 66 28.99 11.53 -7.84
N ASN A 67 28.27 12.47 -8.46
CA ASN A 67 28.83 13.43 -9.41
C ASN A 67 29.78 14.47 -8.78
N TRP A 68 29.96 14.48 -7.45
CA TRP A 68 31.03 15.19 -6.74
C TRP A 68 32.27 14.33 -6.47
N ARG A 69 32.21 13.03 -6.74
CA ARG A 69 33.25 12.05 -6.38
C ARG A 69 34.15 11.75 -7.57
N PRO A 70 35.37 11.24 -7.33
CA PRO A 70 36.26 10.87 -8.42
C PRO A 70 35.78 9.57 -9.06
N ARG A 71 35.83 9.52 -10.39
CA ARG A 71 35.65 8.30 -11.16
C ARG A 71 37.01 7.71 -11.49
N ILE A 72 37.27 6.48 -11.04
CA ILE A 72 38.50 5.75 -11.34
C ILE A 72 38.15 4.62 -12.32
N THR A 73 38.86 4.54 -13.44
CA THR A 73 38.66 3.51 -14.47
C THR A 73 39.98 2.85 -14.80
N LEU A 74 40.02 1.52 -14.77
CA LEU A 74 41.12 0.72 -15.30
C LEU A 74 40.71 0.18 -16.67
N SER A 75 41.44 0.58 -17.70
CA SER A 75 41.29 0.07 -19.07
C SER A 75 42.44 -0.87 -19.39
N LEU A 76 42.10 -2.11 -19.74
CA LEU A 76 43.03 -3.11 -20.22
C LEU A 76 42.71 -3.38 -21.70
N GLU A 77 43.69 -3.19 -22.58
CA GLU A 77 43.54 -3.43 -24.01
C GLU A 77 44.67 -4.32 -24.49
N TYR A 78 44.34 -5.23 -25.38
CA TYR A 78 45.29 -6.06 -26.10
C TYR A 78 44.96 -5.96 -27.58
N ASN A 79 45.93 -5.52 -28.38
CA ASN A 79 45.83 -5.51 -29.82
C ASN A 79 46.90 -6.42 -30.43
N LYS A 80 46.55 -7.02 -31.56
CA LYS A 80 47.51 -7.71 -32.40
C LYS A 80 47.47 -7.05 -33.76
N ILE A 81 48.57 -6.43 -34.15
CA ILE A 81 48.70 -5.69 -35.39
C ILE A 81 49.88 -6.27 -36.16
N GLU A 82 49.66 -6.54 -37.43
CA GLU A 82 50.73 -6.76 -38.40
C GLU A 82 51.01 -5.41 -39.06
N GLN A 83 52.24 -4.93 -38.89
CA GLN A 83 52.65 -3.63 -39.39
C GLN A 83 53.81 -3.79 -40.36
N ASP A 84 53.52 -3.43 -41.60
CA ASP A 84 54.47 -3.39 -42.71
C ASP A 84 54.80 -1.94 -43.02
N SER A 85 56.07 -1.57 -42.90
CA SER A 85 56.56 -0.23 -43.17
C SER A 85 57.54 -0.24 -44.34
N PHE A 86 57.26 0.57 -45.36
CA PHE A 86 58.06 0.72 -46.58
C PHE A 86 58.63 2.14 -46.70
N PRO A 87 59.63 2.52 -45.88
CA PRO A 87 60.22 3.85 -45.94
C PRO A 87 61.07 4.08 -47.21
N ILE A 88 61.11 5.32 -47.70
CA ILE A 88 61.75 5.70 -48.99
C ILE A 88 63.29 5.59 -48.96
N ARG A 89 63.91 5.73 -47.78
CA ARG A 89 65.38 5.84 -47.63
C ARG A 89 66.00 4.79 -46.70
N THR A 90 65.21 3.83 -46.21
CA THR A 90 65.64 2.78 -45.28
C THR A 90 65.00 1.45 -45.67
N ALA A 91 65.51 0.33 -45.14
CA ALA A 91 64.97 -0.99 -45.46
C ALA A 91 63.51 -1.14 -44.94
N PRO A 92 62.64 -1.86 -45.69
CA PRO A 92 61.32 -2.21 -45.20
C PRO A 92 61.40 -2.98 -43.88
N THR A 93 60.42 -2.76 -43.01
CA THR A 93 60.31 -3.46 -41.73
C THR A 93 58.93 -4.09 -41.60
N PHE A 94 58.90 -5.30 -41.06
CA PHE A 94 57.70 -6.12 -40.90
C PHE A 94 57.66 -6.60 -39.46
N PHE A 95 56.68 -6.17 -38.69
CA PHE A 95 56.56 -6.53 -37.29
C PHE A 95 55.18 -7.05 -36.95
N PHE A 96 55.15 -8.09 -36.12
CA PHE A 96 53.96 -8.45 -35.35
C PHE A 96 54.01 -7.74 -34.02
N LEU A 97 53.11 -6.78 -33.83
CA LEU A 97 52.94 -6.04 -32.59
C LEU A 97 51.83 -6.69 -31.79
N ASN A 98 52.16 -7.17 -30.58
CA ASN A 98 51.20 -7.71 -29.62
C ASN A 98 50.96 -6.66 -28.54
N GLY A 99 50.45 -5.50 -28.96
CA GLY A 99 50.39 -4.35 -28.08
C GLY A 99 49.50 -4.60 -26.87
N ARG A 100 50.02 -4.21 -25.71
CA ARG A 100 49.34 -4.33 -24.41
C ARG A 100 49.24 -2.95 -23.81
N PHE A 101 48.02 -2.52 -23.51
CA PHE A 101 47.77 -1.23 -22.87
C PHE A 101 47.08 -1.44 -21.54
N THR A 102 47.62 -0.84 -20.50
CA THR A 102 47.01 -0.78 -19.17
C THR A 102 46.94 0.68 -18.77
N THR A 103 45.74 1.24 -18.72
CA THR A 103 45.51 2.66 -18.42
C THR A 103 44.61 2.80 -17.21
N LEU A 104 45.15 3.33 -16.11
CA LEU A 104 44.37 3.77 -14.95
C LEU A 104 44.10 5.27 -15.07
N THR A 105 42.84 5.66 -15.20
CA THR A 105 42.41 7.06 -15.28
C THR A 105 41.55 7.42 -14.07
N MET A 106 41.90 8.51 -13.40
CA MET A 106 41.08 9.15 -12.38
C MET A 106 40.55 10.48 -12.93
N THR A 107 39.22 10.66 -12.93
CA THR A 107 38.57 11.92 -13.29
C THR A 107 37.78 12.43 -12.09
N GLN A 108 38.21 13.54 -11.52
CA GLN A 108 37.48 14.25 -10.46
C GLN A 108 36.85 15.52 -11.05
N PRO A 109 35.50 15.60 -11.13
CA PRO A 109 34.85 16.85 -11.48
C PRO A 109 35.07 17.88 -10.37
N LEU A 110 35.59 19.05 -10.73
CA LEU A 110 35.74 20.20 -9.83
C LEU A 110 34.59 21.18 -10.04
N PHE A 111 34.18 21.37 -11.29
CA PHE A 111 33.06 22.23 -11.65
C PHE A 111 32.33 21.64 -12.87
N ARG A 112 31.00 21.56 -12.81
CA ARG A 112 30.16 21.03 -13.90
C ARG A 112 29.08 22.03 -14.32
N GLY A 113 29.41 23.32 -14.40
CA GLY A 113 28.42 24.34 -14.77
C GLY A 113 27.22 24.42 -13.81
N GLY A 114 27.42 24.13 -12.52
CA GLY A 114 26.33 24.07 -11.53
C GLY A 114 25.36 22.88 -11.65
N LYS A 115 25.57 21.96 -12.61
CA LYS A 115 24.71 20.79 -12.81
C LYS A 115 24.61 19.92 -11.58
N THR A 116 25.74 19.59 -10.95
CA THR A 116 25.73 18.66 -9.81
C THR A 116 24.86 19.18 -8.66
N VAL A 117 24.87 20.50 -8.41
CA VAL A 117 23.99 21.13 -7.42
C VAL A 117 22.52 21.01 -7.85
N SER A 118 22.23 21.29 -9.13
CA SER A 118 20.87 21.23 -9.67
C SER A 118 20.31 19.81 -9.68
N GLU A 119 21.10 18.82 -10.12
CA GLU A 119 20.77 17.39 -10.07
C GLU A 119 20.50 16.91 -8.64
N THR A 120 21.30 17.35 -7.67
CA THR A 120 21.09 17.04 -6.24
C THR A 120 19.77 17.62 -5.75
N LYS A 121 19.46 18.88 -6.09
CA LYS A 121 18.18 19.52 -5.72
C LYS A 121 16.98 18.88 -6.44
N THR A 122 17.15 18.46 -7.69
CA THR A 122 16.13 17.69 -8.44
C THR A 122 15.84 16.37 -7.73
N ALA A 123 16.88 15.62 -7.34
CA ALA A 123 16.73 14.36 -6.61
C ALA A 123 16.02 14.57 -5.26
N GLN A 124 16.44 15.57 -4.47
CA GLN A 124 15.79 15.92 -3.20
C GLN A 124 14.32 16.29 -3.38
N ALA A 125 13.99 17.11 -4.38
CA ALA A 125 12.60 17.47 -4.67
C ALA A 125 11.77 16.25 -5.13
N ASN A 126 12.33 15.36 -5.93
CA ASN A 126 11.66 14.11 -6.32
C ASN A 126 11.41 13.18 -5.11
N ILE A 127 12.36 13.10 -4.18
CA ILE A 127 12.20 12.35 -2.92
C ILE A 127 11.05 12.92 -2.10
N GLN A 128 10.99 14.25 -1.91
CA GLN A 128 9.88 14.89 -1.20
C GLN A 128 8.54 14.68 -1.92
N ALA A 129 8.52 14.73 -3.25
CA ALA A 129 7.33 14.39 -4.03
C ALA A 129 6.89 12.93 -3.82
N GLN A 130 7.84 12.01 -3.71
CA GLN A 130 7.58 10.59 -3.50
C GLN A 130 7.12 10.29 -2.05
N ARG A 131 7.62 11.01 -1.05
CA ARG A 131 7.09 10.96 0.33
C ARG A 131 5.62 11.36 0.38
N ALA A 132 5.26 12.47 -0.25
CA ALA A 132 3.87 12.89 -0.36
C ALA A 132 3.00 11.88 -1.15
N ALA A 133 3.57 11.22 -2.18
CA ALA A 133 2.87 10.15 -2.91
C ALA A 133 2.70 8.87 -2.07
N LEU A 134 3.66 8.54 -1.20
CA LEU A 134 3.54 7.46 -0.22
C LEU A 134 2.40 7.77 0.76
N ALA A 135 2.34 9.01 1.28
CA ALA A 135 1.25 9.45 2.14
C ALA A 135 -0.13 9.33 1.45
N ASP A 136 -0.25 9.67 0.15
CA ASP A 136 -1.48 9.44 -0.63
C ASP A 136 -1.82 7.95 -0.74
N THR A 137 -0.82 7.11 -1.00
CA THR A 137 -0.99 5.65 -1.06
C THR A 137 -1.50 5.11 0.26
N GLU A 138 -0.94 5.59 1.38
CA GLU A 138 -1.38 5.26 2.73
C GLU A 138 -2.85 5.63 2.95
N GLN A 139 -3.29 6.84 2.55
CA GLN A 139 -4.72 7.22 2.64
C GLN A 139 -5.61 6.21 1.91
N ASN A 140 -5.24 5.88 0.67
CA ASN A 140 -6.05 5.03 -0.20
C ASN A 140 -6.11 3.58 0.33
N VAL A 141 -4.98 3.04 0.80
CA VAL A 141 -4.91 1.69 1.37
C VAL A 141 -5.71 1.59 2.67
N LEU A 142 -5.58 2.57 3.56
CA LEU A 142 -6.34 2.58 4.81
C LEU A 142 -7.83 2.78 4.55
N LEU A 143 -8.22 3.64 3.61
CA LEU A 143 -9.63 3.81 3.23
C LEU A 143 -10.22 2.53 2.60
N ALA A 144 -9.44 1.83 1.77
CA ALA A 144 -9.85 0.54 1.22
C ALA A 144 -10.04 -0.51 2.31
N ALA A 145 -9.18 -0.54 3.34
CA ALA A 145 -9.33 -1.42 4.49
C ALA A 145 -10.57 -1.09 5.32
N VAL A 146 -10.84 0.20 5.60
CA VAL A 146 -12.08 0.64 6.25
C VAL A 146 -13.31 0.19 5.45
N THR A 147 -13.29 0.42 4.13
CA THR A 147 -14.41 0.07 3.25
C THR A 147 -14.66 -1.43 3.25
N SER A 148 -13.60 -2.23 3.12
CA SER A 148 -13.70 -3.69 3.15
C SER A 148 -14.17 -4.23 4.50
N TYR A 149 -13.77 -3.60 5.61
CA TYR A 149 -14.24 -3.94 6.95
C TYR A 149 -15.74 -3.63 7.08
N ALA A 150 -16.15 -2.42 6.70
CA ALA A 150 -17.54 -1.98 6.79
C ALA A 150 -18.47 -2.81 5.87
N ASP A 151 -17.99 -3.18 4.68
CA ASP A 151 -18.71 -4.07 3.76
C ASP A 151 -18.95 -5.45 4.37
N LEU A 152 -17.95 -6.03 5.01
CA LEU A 152 -18.10 -7.33 5.64
C LEU A 152 -19.09 -7.28 6.82
N VAL A 153 -18.98 -6.27 7.68
CA VAL A 153 -19.92 -6.04 8.80
C VAL A 153 -21.36 -5.90 8.27
N GLN A 154 -21.56 -5.10 7.22
CA GLN A 154 -22.86 -4.89 6.61
C GLN A 154 -23.43 -6.19 6.04
N ASN A 155 -22.63 -6.95 5.29
CA ASN A 155 -23.09 -8.19 4.65
C ASN A 155 -23.44 -9.27 5.68
N ILE A 156 -22.68 -9.37 6.78
CA ILE A 156 -23.01 -10.26 7.90
C ILE A 156 -24.35 -9.86 8.52
N ALA A 157 -24.55 -8.57 8.81
CA ALA A 157 -25.81 -8.08 9.38
C ALA A 157 -27.02 -8.33 8.45
N ILE A 158 -26.85 -8.17 7.13
CA ILE A 158 -27.88 -8.50 6.14
C ILE A 158 -28.17 -10.00 6.12
N ALA A 159 -27.14 -10.85 6.12
CA ALA A 159 -27.31 -12.31 6.14
C ALA A 159 -28.02 -12.78 7.42
N ASP A 160 -27.71 -12.18 8.58
CA ASP A 160 -28.39 -12.49 9.84
C ASP A 160 -29.85 -12.03 9.84
N ALA A 161 -30.15 -10.85 9.29
CA ALA A 161 -31.53 -10.37 9.12
C ALA A 161 -32.33 -11.32 8.20
N ARG A 162 -31.74 -11.76 7.08
CA ARG A 162 -32.36 -12.73 6.15
C ARG A 162 -32.55 -14.10 6.80
N ARG A 163 -31.58 -14.57 7.59
CA ARG A 163 -31.69 -15.83 8.34
C ARG A 163 -32.80 -15.77 9.38
N ASN A 164 -32.96 -14.65 10.06
CA ASN A 164 -34.08 -14.44 10.97
C ASN A 164 -35.42 -14.42 10.23
N ASN A 165 -35.50 -13.76 9.06
CA ASN A 165 -36.70 -13.77 8.23
C ASN A 165 -37.12 -15.19 7.82
N VAL A 166 -36.17 -16.03 7.38
CA VAL A 166 -36.48 -17.44 7.05
C VAL A 166 -37.05 -18.17 8.27
N ARG A 167 -36.51 -17.94 9.48
CA ARG A 167 -37.05 -18.53 10.71
C ARG A 167 -38.48 -18.08 11.00
N VAL A 168 -38.76 -16.79 10.82
CA VAL A 168 -40.10 -16.21 11.00
C VAL A 168 -41.08 -16.80 9.98
N LEU A 169 -40.70 -16.89 8.71
CA LEU A 169 -41.53 -17.46 7.64
C LEU A 169 -41.80 -18.96 7.80
N ILE A 170 -40.87 -19.73 8.39
CA ILE A 170 -41.13 -21.13 8.77
C ILE A 170 -42.26 -21.19 9.81
N GLN A 171 -42.17 -20.38 10.87
CA GLN A 171 -43.20 -20.33 11.91
C GLN A 171 -44.55 -19.88 11.35
N GLN A 172 -44.54 -18.91 10.43
CA GLN A 172 -45.74 -18.42 9.77
C GLN A 172 -46.37 -19.50 8.90
N LEU A 173 -45.58 -20.23 8.10
CA LEU A 173 -46.07 -21.33 7.28
C LEU A 173 -46.67 -22.45 8.14
N ASP A 174 -46.03 -22.81 9.24
CA ASP A 174 -46.54 -23.82 10.17
C ASP A 174 -47.89 -23.38 10.76
N ALA A 175 -47.99 -22.12 11.22
CA ALA A 175 -49.25 -21.55 11.70
C ALA A 175 -50.35 -21.53 10.63
N THR A 176 -50.03 -21.15 9.39
CA THR A 176 -50.95 -21.15 8.25
C THR A 176 -51.44 -22.56 7.93
N ARG A 177 -50.57 -23.58 8.00
CA ARG A 177 -50.93 -24.99 7.80
C ARG A 177 -51.87 -25.51 8.88
N GLU A 178 -51.63 -25.19 10.15
CA GLU A 178 -52.54 -25.60 11.24
C GLU A 178 -53.93 -24.97 11.08
N ARG A 179 -53.99 -23.67 10.76
CA ARG A 179 -55.26 -22.95 10.51
C ARG A 179 -56.01 -23.47 9.29
N PHE A 180 -55.29 -23.86 8.23
CA PHE A 180 -55.88 -24.55 7.08
C PHE A 180 -56.52 -25.89 7.46
N ARG A 181 -55.88 -26.69 8.32
CA ARG A 181 -56.42 -28.01 8.75
C ARG A 181 -57.73 -27.89 9.53
N VAL A 182 -57.91 -26.81 10.30
CA VAL A 182 -59.16 -26.53 11.01
C VAL A 182 -60.18 -25.76 10.17
N GLY A 183 -59.87 -25.49 8.89
CA GLY A 183 -60.77 -24.85 7.93
C GLY A 183 -60.86 -23.32 8.02
N GLU A 184 -59.95 -22.66 8.76
CA GLU A 184 -59.93 -21.19 8.92
C GLU A 184 -59.33 -20.47 7.70
N LEU A 185 -58.37 -21.11 7.02
CA LEU A 185 -57.65 -20.54 5.87
C LEU A 185 -57.83 -21.38 4.60
N THR A 186 -57.45 -20.81 3.46
CA THR A 186 -57.56 -21.46 2.15
C THR A 186 -56.23 -22.10 1.72
N ILE A 187 -56.28 -23.00 0.72
CA ILE A 187 -55.07 -23.57 0.11
C ILE A 187 -54.19 -22.48 -0.55
N THR A 188 -54.81 -21.38 -0.98
CA THR A 188 -54.12 -20.22 -1.54
C THR A 188 -53.23 -19.54 -0.50
N ASP A 189 -53.69 -19.41 0.74
CA ASP A 189 -52.90 -18.83 1.84
C ASP A 189 -51.66 -19.68 2.17
N VAL A 190 -51.83 -21.01 2.21
CA VAL A 190 -50.71 -21.96 2.41
C VAL A 190 -49.70 -21.82 1.27
N SER A 191 -50.19 -21.81 0.02
CA SER A 191 -49.34 -21.71 -1.18
C SER A 191 -48.57 -20.38 -1.22
N GLN A 192 -49.18 -19.28 -0.78
CA GLN A 192 -48.52 -17.97 -0.67
C GLN A 192 -47.43 -17.96 0.40
N ALA A 193 -47.68 -18.54 1.57
CA ALA A 193 -46.68 -18.67 2.63
C ALA A 193 -45.50 -19.54 2.20
N GLU A 194 -45.75 -20.65 1.49
CA GLU A 194 -44.71 -21.50 0.90
C GLU A 194 -43.87 -20.72 -0.13
N ALA A 195 -44.52 -19.99 -1.04
CA ALA A 195 -43.81 -19.17 -2.02
C ALA A 195 -42.91 -18.10 -1.38
N ARG A 196 -43.38 -17.43 -0.31
CA ARG A 196 -42.58 -16.45 0.45
C ARG A 196 -41.39 -17.11 1.14
N LEU A 197 -41.57 -18.27 1.75
CA LEU A 197 -40.49 -19.01 2.40
C LEU A 197 -39.41 -19.43 1.40
N GLU A 198 -39.78 -19.97 0.24
CA GLU A 198 -38.80 -20.37 -0.77
C GLU A 198 -38.06 -19.16 -1.38
N GLY A 199 -38.75 -18.03 -1.59
CA GLY A 199 -38.11 -16.78 -1.96
C GLY A 199 -37.10 -16.29 -0.92
N ALA A 200 -37.46 -16.32 0.37
CA ALA A 200 -36.57 -15.92 1.45
C ALA A 200 -35.36 -16.86 1.61
N ARG A 201 -35.51 -18.16 1.33
CA ARG A 201 -34.39 -19.11 1.28
C ARG A 201 -33.41 -18.78 0.16
N ALA A 202 -33.91 -18.45 -1.03
CA ALA A 202 -33.07 -18.02 -2.14
C ALA A 202 -32.29 -16.73 -1.78
N ASP A 203 -32.97 -15.74 -1.19
CA ASP A 203 -32.34 -14.50 -0.73
C ASP A 203 -31.25 -14.75 0.34
N LEU A 204 -31.49 -15.69 1.26
CA LEU A 204 -30.51 -16.06 2.29
C LEU A 204 -29.26 -16.66 1.65
N VAL A 205 -29.41 -17.58 0.69
CA VAL A 205 -28.26 -18.18 -0.04
C VAL A 205 -27.45 -17.09 -0.75
N GLN A 206 -28.12 -16.11 -1.36
CA GLN A 206 -27.44 -14.98 -2.00
C GLN A 206 -26.70 -14.12 -0.97
N ALA A 207 -27.33 -13.79 0.17
CA ALA A 207 -26.70 -13.02 1.23
C ALA A 207 -25.48 -13.73 1.84
N GLU A 208 -25.58 -15.04 2.09
CA GLU A 208 -24.45 -15.86 2.58
C GLU A 208 -23.32 -15.91 1.54
N THR A 209 -23.64 -15.95 0.26
CA THR A 209 -22.64 -15.86 -0.82
C THR A 209 -21.94 -14.51 -0.80
N GLN A 210 -22.68 -13.42 -0.61
CA GLN A 210 -22.11 -12.07 -0.54
C GLN A 210 -21.19 -11.89 0.68
N VAL A 211 -21.51 -12.52 1.82
CA VAL A 211 -20.60 -12.59 2.97
C VAL A 211 -19.27 -13.23 2.57
N ARG A 212 -19.28 -14.40 1.91
CA ARG A 212 -18.03 -15.06 1.49
C ARG A 212 -17.21 -14.21 0.50
N ILE A 213 -17.88 -13.49 -0.40
CA ILE A 213 -17.21 -12.55 -1.32
C ILE A 213 -16.56 -11.40 -0.53
N ALA A 214 -17.27 -10.84 0.46
CA ALA A 214 -16.74 -9.78 1.32
C ALA A 214 -15.58 -10.27 2.21
N GLU A 215 -15.64 -11.52 2.71
CA GLU A 215 -14.54 -12.14 3.47
C GLU A 215 -13.27 -12.29 2.60
N ALA A 216 -13.43 -12.68 1.33
CA ALA A 216 -12.31 -12.76 0.40
C ALA A 216 -11.71 -11.38 0.09
N ALA A 217 -12.55 -10.35 -0.07
CA ALA A 217 -12.11 -8.96 -0.25
C ALA A 217 -11.37 -8.41 0.98
N PHE A 218 -11.87 -8.74 2.19
CA PHE A 218 -11.25 -8.43 3.47
C PHE A 218 -9.86 -9.08 3.57
N GLN A 219 -9.78 -10.37 3.29
CA GLN A 219 -8.51 -11.10 3.34
C GLN A 219 -7.50 -10.55 2.32
N ARG A 220 -7.93 -10.15 1.13
CA ARG A 220 -7.06 -9.52 0.12
C ARG A 220 -6.48 -8.19 0.60
N THR A 221 -7.29 -7.38 1.28
CA THR A 221 -6.92 -6.00 1.65
C THR A 221 -6.10 -5.96 2.94
N ILE A 222 -6.53 -6.70 3.97
CA ILE A 222 -5.94 -6.72 5.32
C ILE A 222 -4.87 -7.80 5.45
N GLY A 223 -4.93 -8.86 4.64
CA GLY A 223 -3.95 -9.95 4.62
C GLY A 223 -4.25 -11.10 5.58
N GLN A 224 -5.35 -11.03 6.35
CA GLN A 224 -5.76 -12.07 7.29
C GLN A 224 -7.24 -12.39 7.12
N ARG A 225 -7.65 -13.62 7.50
CA ARG A 225 -9.06 -13.98 7.55
C ARG A 225 -9.76 -13.17 8.65
N PRO A 226 -11.02 -12.76 8.45
CA PRO A 226 -11.75 -12.00 9.45
C PRO A 226 -11.97 -12.83 10.72
N GLY A 227 -11.70 -12.23 11.87
CA GLY A 227 -12.10 -12.74 13.17
C GLY A 227 -13.54 -12.38 13.52
N ARG A 228 -13.88 -12.34 14.81
CA ARG A 228 -15.12 -11.69 15.25
C ARG A 228 -15.00 -10.19 15.03
N LEU A 229 -15.90 -9.55 14.30
CA LEU A 229 -15.78 -8.12 14.03
C LEU A 229 -16.38 -7.29 15.17
N GLY A 230 -15.73 -6.18 15.50
CA GLY A 230 -16.22 -5.19 16.46
C GLY A 230 -16.97 -4.03 15.84
N GLU A 231 -17.53 -3.19 16.70
CA GLU A 231 -18.06 -1.89 16.27
C GLU A 231 -16.96 -1.03 15.67
N MET A 232 -17.37 -0.18 14.73
CA MET A 232 -16.49 0.72 14.03
C MET A 232 -16.53 2.10 14.71
N PRO A 233 -15.48 2.49 15.46
CA PRO A 233 -15.47 3.79 16.12
C PRO A 233 -15.41 4.91 15.08
N LEU A 234 -16.00 6.06 15.39
CA LEU A 234 -15.78 7.30 14.65
C LEU A 234 -14.61 8.05 15.29
N ILE A 235 -13.46 8.07 14.64
CA ILE A 235 -12.29 8.82 15.10
C ILE A 235 -12.50 10.31 14.85
N GLY A 236 -12.32 11.19 15.84
CA GLY A 236 -12.46 12.64 15.65
C GLY A 236 -11.55 13.21 14.54
N GLY A 237 -11.76 14.47 14.17
CA GLY A 237 -10.88 15.17 13.22
C GLY A 237 -11.52 15.59 11.89
N LEU A 238 -12.84 15.46 11.76
CA LEU A 238 -13.59 16.14 10.70
C LEU A 238 -13.47 17.67 10.85
N PRO A 239 -13.31 18.41 9.74
CA PRO A 239 -13.42 19.87 9.70
C PRO A 239 -14.82 20.35 10.11
N VAL A 240 -14.94 21.63 10.46
CA VAL A 240 -16.21 22.22 10.91
C VAL A 240 -17.16 22.49 9.73
N SER A 241 -16.61 22.76 8.54
CA SER A 241 -17.40 22.97 7.32
C SER A 241 -16.81 22.31 6.07
N GLU A 242 -17.63 22.22 5.03
CA GLU A 242 -17.23 21.74 3.70
C GLU A 242 -16.14 22.62 3.09
N GLU A 243 -16.28 23.95 3.21
CA GLU A 243 -15.33 24.93 2.69
C GLU A 243 -13.95 24.78 3.37
N GLU A 244 -13.95 24.57 4.69
CA GLU A 244 -12.71 24.30 5.43
C GLU A 244 -12.06 23.00 4.93
N ALA A 245 -12.84 21.93 4.75
CA ALA A 245 -12.35 20.66 4.24
C ALA A 245 -11.74 20.79 2.84
N ILE A 246 -12.37 21.56 1.94
CA ILE A 246 -11.87 21.81 0.59
C ILE A 246 -10.54 22.58 0.64
N SER A 247 -10.47 23.65 1.43
CA SER A 247 -9.24 24.46 1.56
C SER A 247 -8.06 23.63 2.10
N LEU A 248 -8.31 22.84 3.14
CA LEU A 248 -7.31 21.96 3.74
C LEU A 248 -6.81 20.92 2.73
N ALA A 249 -7.72 20.35 1.95
CA ALA A 249 -7.35 19.41 0.89
C ALA A 249 -6.52 20.05 -0.22
N MET A 250 -6.91 21.23 -0.73
CA MET A 250 -6.18 21.89 -1.82
C MET A 250 -4.74 22.29 -1.44
N ASP A 251 -4.51 22.64 -0.17
CA ASP A 251 -3.22 23.15 0.30
C ASP A 251 -2.34 22.08 0.97
N MET A 252 -2.93 21.21 1.80
CA MET A 252 -2.19 20.20 2.59
C MET A 252 -2.37 18.77 2.06
N GLY A 253 -3.12 18.61 0.97
CA GLY A 253 -3.34 17.33 0.33
C GLY A 253 -2.07 16.63 -0.14
N PRO A 254 -1.87 15.33 0.16
CA PRO A 254 -0.69 14.59 -0.30
C PRO A 254 -0.44 14.68 -1.81
N ARG A 255 -1.50 14.67 -2.63
CA ARG A 255 -1.40 14.84 -4.10
C ARG A 255 -0.96 16.23 -4.52
N ALA A 256 -1.52 17.28 -3.91
CA ALA A 256 -1.14 18.66 -4.20
C ALA A 256 0.32 18.92 -3.80
N VAL A 257 0.73 18.46 -2.61
CA VAL A 257 2.11 18.56 -2.11
C VAL A 257 3.08 17.82 -3.04
N SER A 258 2.75 16.59 -3.47
CA SER A 258 3.56 15.84 -4.43
C SER A 258 3.74 16.60 -5.75
N ALA A 259 2.65 17.15 -6.31
CA ALA A 259 2.69 17.93 -7.54
C ALA A 259 3.54 19.22 -7.39
N GLN A 260 3.48 19.89 -6.25
CA GLN A 260 4.29 21.08 -5.97
C GLN A 260 5.80 20.76 -5.94
N TYR A 261 6.20 19.65 -5.32
CA TYR A 261 7.59 19.20 -5.35
C TYR A 261 8.03 18.74 -6.75
N ARG A 262 7.14 18.17 -7.56
CA ARG A 262 7.42 17.85 -8.98
C ARG A 262 7.69 19.11 -9.83
N ILE A 263 6.99 20.22 -9.57
CA ILE A 263 7.30 21.53 -10.20
C ILE A 263 8.70 21.98 -9.80
N SER A 264 9.06 21.85 -8.52
CA SER A 264 10.38 22.22 -8.02
C SER A 264 11.48 21.39 -8.67
N ALA A 265 11.29 20.07 -8.76
CA ALA A 265 12.20 19.16 -9.46
C ALA A 265 12.35 19.51 -10.94
N ALA A 266 11.24 19.76 -11.65
CA ALA A 266 11.27 20.19 -13.05
C ALA A 266 12.00 21.53 -13.23
N SER A 267 11.83 22.47 -12.29
CA SER A 267 12.50 23.77 -12.32
C SER A 267 14.01 23.63 -12.14
N TYR A 268 14.47 22.76 -11.24
CA TYR A 268 15.89 22.46 -11.09
C TYR A 268 16.45 21.72 -12.31
N SER A 269 15.67 20.86 -12.98
CA SER A 269 16.07 20.22 -14.22
C SER A 269 16.31 21.21 -15.37
N VAL A 270 15.60 22.35 -15.41
CA VAL A 270 15.92 23.45 -16.34
C VAL A 270 17.34 23.97 -16.09
N ASN A 271 17.74 24.15 -14.83
CA ASN A 271 19.09 24.60 -14.48
C ASN A 271 20.15 23.56 -14.84
N THR A 272 19.85 22.26 -14.73
CA THR A 272 20.73 21.20 -15.23
C THR A 272 20.95 21.31 -16.74
N ALA A 273 19.89 21.54 -17.52
CA ALA A 273 20.00 21.75 -18.97
C ALA A 273 20.76 23.05 -19.32
N VAL A 274 20.57 24.14 -18.55
CA VAL A 274 21.37 25.36 -18.71
C VAL A 274 22.85 25.10 -18.40
N GLY A 275 23.14 24.26 -17.41
CA GLY A 275 24.50 23.87 -17.08
C GLY A 275 25.26 23.18 -18.23
N ASP A 276 24.57 22.59 -19.22
CA ASP A 276 25.20 22.04 -20.44
C ASP A 276 25.90 23.10 -21.28
N LEU A 277 25.54 24.37 -21.13
CA LEU A 277 26.13 25.52 -21.82
C LEU A 277 27.28 26.16 -21.04
N LEU A 278 27.51 25.75 -19.80
CA LEU A 278 28.49 26.35 -18.92
C LEU A 278 29.82 25.57 -18.92
N PRO A 279 30.95 26.24 -18.59
CA PRO A 279 32.25 25.59 -18.46
C PRO A 279 32.23 24.39 -17.51
N GLN A 280 33.01 23.37 -17.83
CA GLN A 280 33.26 22.21 -16.97
C GLN A 280 34.76 22.10 -16.71
N VAL A 281 35.14 21.88 -15.45
CA VAL A 281 36.53 21.77 -15.02
C VAL A 281 36.70 20.43 -14.30
N ASN A 282 37.63 19.62 -14.79
CA ASN A 282 37.96 18.32 -14.23
C ASN A 282 39.45 18.27 -13.86
N LEU A 283 39.77 17.62 -12.75
CA LEU A 283 41.11 17.13 -12.45
C LEU A 283 41.24 15.71 -13.01
N VAL A 284 42.18 15.51 -13.93
CA VAL A 284 42.40 14.23 -14.60
C VAL A 284 43.80 13.72 -14.27
N GLY A 285 43.87 12.57 -13.59
CA GLY A 285 45.10 11.81 -13.39
C GLY A 285 45.12 10.60 -14.32
N VAL A 286 46.27 10.31 -14.93
CA VAL A 286 46.46 9.14 -15.78
C VAL A 286 47.76 8.43 -15.41
N VAL A 287 47.71 7.11 -15.34
CA VAL A 287 48.86 6.21 -15.29
C VAL A 287 48.65 5.18 -16.39
N GLN A 288 49.58 5.13 -17.34
CA GLN A 288 49.47 4.31 -18.53
C GLN A 288 50.76 3.52 -18.75
N TYR A 289 50.59 2.23 -18.99
CA TYR A 289 51.64 1.32 -19.46
C TYR A 289 51.26 0.83 -20.85
N GLN A 290 52.21 0.90 -21.78
CA GLN A 290 52.07 0.39 -23.14
C GLN A 290 53.29 -0.47 -23.45
N ALA A 291 53.09 -1.62 -24.09
CA ALA A 291 54.18 -2.46 -24.59
C ALA A 291 53.89 -2.92 -26.01
N ASP A 292 54.94 -3.20 -26.79
CA ASP A 292 54.90 -3.63 -28.19
C ASP A 292 54.05 -2.68 -29.07
N LEU A 293 54.27 -1.36 -28.94
CA LEU A 293 53.49 -0.31 -29.59
C LEU A 293 54.06 0.10 -30.96
N GLN A 294 55.36 0.35 -31.06
CA GLN A 294 56.02 0.79 -32.29
C GLN A 294 56.94 -0.30 -32.85
N VAL A 295 57.64 -1.00 -31.97
CA VAL A 295 58.56 -2.09 -32.32
C VAL A 295 58.38 -3.20 -31.28
N PRO A 296 58.54 -4.49 -31.67
CA PRO A 296 58.48 -5.57 -30.69
C PRO A 296 59.44 -5.32 -29.52
N THR A 297 58.97 -5.59 -28.29
CA THR A 297 59.67 -5.46 -27.00
C THR A 297 59.77 -4.03 -26.45
N ASP A 298 59.30 -3.00 -27.16
CA ASP A 298 59.28 -1.64 -26.61
C ASP A 298 58.30 -1.50 -25.42
N ARG A 299 58.56 -0.54 -24.54
CA ARG A 299 57.74 -0.27 -23.35
C ARG A 299 57.70 1.23 -23.07
N TYR A 300 56.50 1.74 -22.83
CA TYR A 300 56.24 3.13 -22.49
C TYR A 300 55.48 3.23 -21.17
N TYR A 301 55.92 4.16 -20.32
CA TYR A 301 55.30 4.48 -19.06
C TYR A 301 54.95 5.96 -19.06
N THR A 302 53.65 6.27 -19.02
CA THR A 302 53.14 7.64 -19.02
C THR A 302 52.38 7.87 -17.73
N TYR A 303 52.76 8.88 -16.96
CA TYR A 303 52.02 9.32 -15.79
C TYR A 303 51.87 10.84 -15.82
N GLY A 304 50.71 11.34 -15.40
CA GLY A 304 50.47 12.77 -15.41
C GLY A 304 49.19 13.15 -14.69
N VAL A 305 49.18 14.37 -14.18
CA VAL A 305 48.00 15.02 -13.60
C VAL A 305 47.77 16.32 -14.37
N ARG A 306 46.55 16.56 -14.82
CA ARG A 306 46.18 17.77 -15.56
C ARG A 306 44.85 18.33 -15.08
N LEU A 307 44.74 19.65 -15.10
CA LEU A 307 43.46 20.34 -15.02
C LEU A 307 42.93 20.52 -16.45
N GLN A 308 41.72 20.04 -16.69
CA GLN A 308 41.06 20.13 -17.99
C GLN A 308 39.80 20.99 -17.86
N ALA A 309 39.78 22.13 -18.56
CA ALA A 309 38.60 22.96 -18.70
C ALA A 309 38.00 22.78 -20.10
N THR A 310 36.71 22.48 -20.17
CA THR A 310 35.94 22.37 -21.41
C THR A 310 34.85 23.43 -21.42
N VAL A 311 34.95 24.38 -22.34
CA VAL A 311 33.96 25.45 -22.53
C VAL A 311 33.26 25.22 -23.87
N PRO A 312 32.01 24.73 -23.87
CA PRO A 312 31.29 24.56 -25.12
C PRO A 312 30.92 25.93 -25.71
N ILE A 313 31.36 26.21 -26.94
CA ILE A 313 31.02 27.44 -27.66
C ILE A 313 29.80 27.21 -28.56
N TYR A 314 29.78 26.08 -29.28
CA TYR A 314 28.69 25.69 -30.16
C TYR A 314 28.57 24.15 -30.19
N GLN A 315 27.36 23.63 -29.99
CA GLN A 315 27.09 22.19 -29.84
C GLN A 315 25.96 21.73 -30.79
N ASN A 316 25.93 22.27 -32.01
CA ASN A 316 24.94 21.90 -33.02
C ASN A 316 23.47 22.24 -32.66
N GLY A 317 23.26 23.12 -31.67
CA GLY A 317 21.96 23.72 -31.34
C GLY A 317 21.00 22.87 -30.49
N SER A 318 21.38 21.64 -30.13
CA SER A 318 20.49 20.68 -29.45
C SER A 318 20.15 21.11 -28.01
N GLU A 319 21.04 21.85 -27.36
CA GLU A 319 21.01 22.24 -25.95
C GLU A 319 19.96 23.32 -25.73
N TRP A 320 19.86 24.28 -26.66
CA TRP A 320 18.79 25.28 -26.65
C TRP A 320 17.42 24.64 -26.77
N SER A 321 17.31 23.60 -27.60
CA SER A 321 16.07 22.82 -27.73
C SER A 321 15.74 22.10 -26.42
N ARG A 322 16.71 21.46 -25.77
CA ARG A 322 16.54 20.80 -24.46
C ARG A 322 16.11 21.78 -23.37
N ILE A 323 16.67 23.00 -23.33
CA ILE A 323 16.26 24.03 -22.37
C ILE A 323 14.79 24.44 -22.61
N ARG A 324 14.39 24.65 -23.88
CA ARG A 324 12.97 24.94 -24.19
C ARG A 324 12.06 23.78 -23.78
N GLN A 325 12.44 22.54 -24.10
CA GLN A 325 11.71 21.33 -23.68
C GLN A 325 11.55 21.25 -22.15
N ALA A 326 12.62 21.51 -21.40
CA ALA A 326 12.58 21.50 -19.94
C ALA A 326 11.68 22.61 -19.36
N LYS A 327 11.63 23.79 -20.00
CA LYS A 327 10.70 24.87 -19.61
C LYS A 327 9.25 24.48 -19.86
N GLU A 328 8.95 23.85 -21.00
CA GLU A 328 7.59 23.33 -21.27
C GLU A 328 7.19 22.24 -20.28
N LEU A 329 8.14 21.40 -19.82
CA LEU A 329 7.87 20.45 -18.75
C LEU A 329 7.47 21.15 -17.43
N VAL A 330 8.09 22.28 -17.08
CA VAL A 330 7.67 23.08 -15.91
C VAL A 330 6.24 23.61 -16.09
N ALA A 331 5.89 24.11 -17.28
CA ALA A 331 4.54 24.55 -17.59
C ALA A 331 3.53 23.40 -17.47
N GLN A 332 3.86 22.21 -17.98
CA GLN A 332 3.07 20.99 -17.81
C GLN A 332 2.85 20.66 -16.32
N ARG A 333 3.92 20.64 -15.50
CA ARG A 333 3.80 20.33 -14.06
C ARG A 333 2.93 21.33 -13.30
N ARG A 334 2.88 22.60 -13.72
CA ARG A 334 1.97 23.60 -13.14
C ARG A 334 0.52 23.27 -13.43
N ASN A 335 0.19 22.91 -14.67
CA ASN A 335 -1.16 22.48 -15.04
C ASN A 335 -1.57 21.18 -14.31
N GLU A 336 -0.62 20.26 -14.11
CA GLU A 336 -0.87 19.04 -13.31
C GLU A 336 -1.17 19.34 -11.83
N LEU A 337 -0.53 20.36 -11.23
CA LEU A 337 -0.87 20.82 -9.88
C LEU A 337 -2.30 21.38 -9.81
N ASP A 338 -2.69 22.21 -10.77
CA ASP A 338 -4.06 22.75 -10.82
C ASP A 338 -5.10 21.63 -11.01
N SER A 339 -4.79 20.65 -11.86
CA SER A 339 -5.62 19.45 -12.00
C SER A 339 -5.70 18.65 -10.69
N ALA A 340 -4.57 18.42 -10.01
CA ALA A 340 -4.54 17.69 -8.75
C ALA A 340 -5.38 18.38 -7.66
N ARG A 341 -5.30 19.71 -7.54
CA ARG A 341 -6.11 20.51 -6.63
C ARG A 341 -7.61 20.39 -6.92
N ARG A 342 -8.00 20.49 -8.20
CA ARG A 342 -9.41 20.35 -8.61
C ARG A 342 -9.95 18.95 -8.35
N THR A 343 -9.20 17.91 -8.70
CA THR A 343 -9.59 16.51 -8.41
C THR A 343 -9.72 16.26 -6.91
N GLN A 344 -8.84 16.84 -6.10
CA GLN A 344 -8.93 16.65 -4.65
C GLN A 344 -10.13 17.38 -4.04
N ALA A 345 -10.41 18.60 -4.50
CA ALA A 345 -11.61 19.33 -4.10
C ALA A 345 -12.90 18.57 -4.46
N GLU A 346 -12.99 18.05 -5.69
CA GLU A 346 -14.12 17.22 -6.13
C GLU A 346 -14.28 15.97 -5.23
N ASN A 347 -13.19 15.28 -4.92
CA ASN A 347 -13.23 14.11 -4.06
C ASN A 347 -13.73 14.42 -2.64
N VAL A 348 -13.31 15.56 -2.07
CA VAL A 348 -13.78 16.02 -0.75
C VAL A 348 -15.24 16.42 -0.79
N ILE A 349 -15.66 17.21 -1.79
CA ILE A 349 -17.07 17.59 -1.96
C ILE A 349 -17.95 16.33 -2.05
N ARG A 350 -17.57 15.37 -2.89
CA ARG A 350 -18.30 14.11 -3.04
C ARG A 350 -18.41 13.35 -1.72
N ALA A 351 -17.29 13.18 -1.00
CA ALA A 351 -17.27 12.48 0.28
C ALA A 351 -18.12 13.21 1.35
N TRP A 352 -18.04 14.54 1.40
CA TRP A 352 -18.81 15.36 2.34
C TRP A 352 -20.31 15.29 2.08
N ARG A 353 -20.73 15.45 0.81
CA ARG A 353 -22.14 15.35 0.42
C ARG A 353 -22.70 13.94 0.60
N GLN A 354 -21.88 12.90 0.40
CA GLN A 354 -22.25 11.52 0.72
C GLN A 354 -22.41 11.31 2.24
N LEU A 355 -21.55 11.92 3.05
CA LEU A 355 -21.65 11.86 4.52
C LEU A 355 -22.93 12.54 5.02
N ASP A 356 -23.22 13.74 4.53
CA ASP A 356 -24.41 14.50 4.92
C ASP A 356 -25.71 13.79 4.53
N SER A 357 -25.80 13.33 3.27
CA SER A 357 -26.95 12.58 2.78
C SER A 357 -27.14 11.24 3.49
N SER A 358 -26.06 10.49 3.76
CA SER A 358 -26.15 9.21 4.47
C SER A 358 -26.60 9.37 5.93
N ARG A 359 -26.16 10.42 6.65
CA ARG A 359 -26.66 10.75 8.00
C ARG A 359 -28.16 11.01 8.01
N SER A 360 -28.65 11.77 7.03
CA SER A 360 -30.08 12.02 6.86
C SER A 360 -30.84 10.73 6.56
N ARG A 361 -30.30 9.86 5.68
CA ARG A 361 -30.88 8.54 5.37
C ARG A 361 -30.94 7.62 6.58
N VAL A 362 -29.90 7.59 7.43
CA VAL A 362 -29.92 6.83 8.69
C VAL A 362 -31.10 7.28 9.55
N THR A 363 -31.26 8.59 9.76
CA THR A 363 -32.36 9.14 10.57
C THR A 363 -33.73 8.75 10.03
N SER A 364 -33.93 8.86 8.70
CA SER A 364 -35.19 8.49 8.05
C SER A 364 -35.45 6.98 8.11
N PHE A 365 -34.45 6.13 7.86
CA PHE A 365 -34.61 4.68 7.92
C PHE A 365 -34.80 4.17 9.34
N GLU A 366 -34.21 4.80 10.35
CA GLU A 366 -34.52 4.47 11.75
C GLU A 366 -35.98 4.76 12.10
N ALA A 367 -36.52 5.90 11.64
CA ALA A 367 -37.94 6.19 11.79
C ALA A 367 -38.82 5.20 11.02
N GLN A 368 -38.42 4.82 9.80
CA GLN A 368 -39.13 3.81 8.98
C GLN A 368 -39.14 2.44 9.65
N VAL A 369 -38.02 1.98 10.21
CA VAL A 369 -37.94 0.71 10.95
C VAL A 369 -38.90 0.74 12.15
N ARG A 370 -38.87 1.79 12.97
CA ARG A 370 -39.80 1.93 14.12
C ARG A 370 -41.26 1.92 13.68
N ALA A 371 -41.61 2.62 12.60
CA ALA A 371 -42.97 2.64 12.07
C ALA A 371 -43.41 1.26 11.55
N ASN A 372 -42.56 0.57 10.80
CA ASN A 372 -42.84 -0.76 10.27
C ASN A 372 -42.91 -1.83 11.37
N GLU A 373 -42.17 -1.68 12.48
CA GLU A 373 -42.30 -2.55 13.66
C GLU A 373 -43.69 -2.41 14.31
N VAL A 374 -44.18 -1.18 14.48
CA VAL A 374 -45.53 -0.92 15.01
C VAL A 374 -46.60 -1.44 14.05
N ALA A 375 -46.45 -1.17 12.75
CA ALA A 375 -47.38 -1.65 11.73
C ALA A 375 -47.44 -3.18 11.68
N LEU A 376 -46.30 -3.88 11.70
CA LEU A 376 -46.24 -5.33 11.73
C LEU A 376 -46.96 -5.89 12.97
N ASN A 377 -46.73 -5.31 14.15
CA ASN A 377 -47.41 -5.74 15.36
C ASN A 377 -48.93 -5.53 15.27
N GLY A 378 -49.38 -4.39 14.73
CA GLY A 378 -50.79 -4.12 14.47
C GLY A 378 -51.42 -5.13 13.51
N VAL A 379 -50.81 -5.34 12.34
CA VAL A 379 -51.30 -6.29 11.32
C VAL A 379 -51.32 -7.72 11.85
N ARG A 380 -50.34 -8.12 12.66
CA ARG A 380 -50.35 -9.43 13.35
C ARG A 380 -51.56 -9.57 14.28
N GLN A 381 -51.86 -8.57 15.10
CA GLN A 381 -53.03 -8.62 15.99
C GLN A 381 -54.36 -8.62 15.22
N GLU A 382 -54.48 -7.80 14.18
CA GLU A 382 -55.67 -7.77 13.32
C GLU A 382 -55.89 -9.09 12.56
N ALA A 383 -54.81 -9.77 12.16
CA ALA A 383 -54.88 -11.09 11.52
C ALA A 383 -55.28 -12.20 12.52
N LEU A 384 -54.92 -12.08 13.81
CA LEU A 384 -55.36 -13.03 14.84
C LEU A 384 -56.88 -13.01 15.05
N VAL A 385 -57.52 -11.87 14.84
CA VAL A 385 -58.99 -11.70 14.95
C VAL A 385 -59.71 -11.77 13.60
N GLY A 386 -59.00 -12.15 12.52
CA GLY A 386 -59.57 -12.35 11.18
C GLY A 386 -59.89 -11.06 10.40
N SER A 387 -59.44 -9.89 10.88
CA SER A 387 -59.66 -8.59 10.21
C SER A 387 -58.62 -8.28 9.12
N ARG A 388 -57.52 -9.04 9.06
CA ARG A 388 -56.45 -8.97 8.04
C ARG A 388 -56.13 -10.35 7.52
N THR A 389 -55.57 -10.40 6.31
CA THR A 389 -55.21 -11.63 5.62
C THR A 389 -53.79 -12.09 5.95
N THR A 390 -53.48 -13.37 5.68
CA THR A 390 -52.11 -13.90 5.75
C THR A 390 -51.16 -13.10 4.86
N LEU A 391 -51.63 -12.68 3.69
CA LEU A 391 -50.87 -11.85 2.77
C LEU A 391 -50.47 -10.50 3.37
N ASP A 392 -51.35 -9.87 4.16
CA ASP A 392 -51.06 -8.60 4.82
C ASP A 392 -49.91 -8.73 5.83
N VAL A 393 -49.91 -9.81 6.63
CA VAL A 393 -48.84 -10.11 7.59
C VAL A 393 -47.51 -10.34 6.85
N LEU A 394 -47.52 -11.18 5.81
CA LEU A 394 -46.33 -11.48 5.00
C LEU A 394 -45.77 -10.23 4.32
N ASN A 395 -46.63 -9.32 3.87
CA ASN A 395 -46.22 -8.04 3.29
C ASN A 395 -45.58 -7.11 4.35
N ALA A 396 -46.20 -6.98 5.53
CA ALA A 396 -45.66 -6.16 6.61
C ALA A 396 -44.29 -6.67 7.11
N GLU A 397 -44.09 -7.99 7.17
CA GLU A 397 -42.78 -8.59 7.49
C GLU A 397 -41.71 -8.23 6.45
N GLN A 398 -42.07 -8.31 5.16
CA GLN A 398 -41.17 -7.93 4.07
C GLN A 398 -40.82 -6.44 4.09
N GLU A 399 -41.77 -5.56 4.41
CA GLU A 399 -41.55 -4.12 4.54
C GLU A 399 -40.61 -3.79 5.71
N LEU A 400 -40.77 -4.45 6.86
CA LEU A 400 -39.86 -4.31 7.99
C LEU A 400 -38.44 -4.78 7.63
N LEU A 401 -38.31 -5.95 7.01
CA LEU A 401 -37.01 -6.48 6.60
C LEU A 401 -36.31 -5.55 5.60
N ASN A 402 -37.03 -5.02 4.62
CA ASN A 402 -36.49 -4.08 3.65
C ASN A 402 -36.00 -2.79 4.35
N ALA A 403 -36.78 -2.25 5.29
CA ALA A 403 -36.38 -1.09 6.07
C ALA A 403 -35.11 -1.35 6.92
N GLN A 404 -35.01 -2.53 7.55
CA GLN A 404 -33.83 -2.93 8.32
C GLN A 404 -32.58 -3.05 7.43
N VAL A 405 -32.69 -3.68 6.27
CA VAL A 405 -31.59 -3.78 5.30
C VAL A 405 -31.13 -2.40 4.82
N ASN A 406 -32.08 -1.51 4.50
CA ASN A 406 -31.78 -0.13 4.10
C ASN A 406 -31.07 0.66 5.22
N LEU A 407 -31.47 0.48 6.47
CA LEU A 407 -30.80 1.10 7.62
C LEU A 407 -29.37 0.60 7.79
N VAL A 408 -29.15 -0.72 7.68
CA VAL A 408 -27.81 -1.33 7.76
C VAL A 408 -26.89 -0.79 6.67
N GLN A 409 -27.39 -0.68 5.43
CA GLN A 409 -26.66 -0.06 4.32
C GLN A 409 -26.34 1.42 4.56
N ALA A 410 -27.32 2.20 5.03
CA ALA A 410 -27.11 3.62 5.29
C ALA A 410 -26.07 3.86 6.40
N ARG A 411 -26.06 3.03 7.45
CA ARG A 411 -25.05 3.09 8.53
C ARG A 411 -23.65 2.82 8.00
N ARG A 412 -23.48 1.80 7.15
CA ARG A 412 -22.22 1.53 6.45
C ARG A 412 -21.81 2.71 5.57
N ASP A 413 -22.73 3.28 4.81
CA ASP A 413 -22.43 4.41 3.92
C ASP A 413 -21.98 5.65 4.69
N THR A 414 -22.59 5.96 5.83
CA THR A 414 -22.14 7.04 6.73
C THR A 414 -20.73 6.80 7.23
N GLN A 415 -20.44 5.57 7.64
CA GLN A 415 -19.13 5.16 8.08
C GLN A 415 -18.07 5.30 6.97
N VAL A 416 -18.30 4.74 5.78
CA VAL A 416 -17.34 4.86 4.67
C VAL A 416 -17.16 6.30 4.21
N ALA A 417 -18.24 7.09 4.15
CA ALA A 417 -18.16 8.50 3.78
C ALA A 417 -17.38 9.33 4.81
N TYR A 418 -17.54 9.04 6.10
CA TYR A 418 -16.79 9.67 7.19
C TYR A 418 -15.28 9.54 7.00
N TYR A 419 -14.81 8.31 6.81
CA TYR A 419 -13.40 8.02 6.56
C TYR A 419 -12.95 8.52 5.18
N GLY A 420 -13.85 8.58 4.20
CA GLY A 420 -13.60 9.19 2.89
C GLY A 420 -13.29 10.68 2.97
N VAL A 421 -13.98 11.43 3.84
CA VAL A 421 -13.65 12.85 4.10
C VAL A 421 -12.26 12.96 4.73
N LEU A 422 -11.95 12.15 5.74
CA LEU A 422 -10.63 12.14 6.39
C LEU A 422 -9.49 11.81 5.41
N ALA A 423 -9.69 10.84 4.53
CA ALA A 423 -8.74 10.50 3.47
C ALA A 423 -8.55 11.65 2.48
N GLY A 424 -9.65 12.31 2.07
CA GLY A 424 -9.62 13.43 1.13
C GLY A 424 -8.84 14.65 1.65
N ILE A 425 -8.83 14.88 2.96
CA ILE A 425 -8.05 15.95 3.61
C ILE A 425 -6.66 15.49 4.08
N GLY A 426 -6.25 14.25 3.79
CA GLY A 426 -4.93 13.71 4.17
C GLY A 426 -4.78 13.33 5.64
N ARG A 427 -5.89 13.18 6.38
CA ARG A 427 -5.91 12.85 7.83
C ARG A 427 -6.19 11.38 8.13
N LEU A 428 -6.20 10.50 7.13
CA LEU A 428 -6.26 9.05 7.28
C LEU A 428 -4.86 8.44 7.18
N THR A 429 -3.99 8.74 8.16
CA THR A 429 -2.67 8.09 8.32
C THR A 429 -2.64 7.29 9.60
N ALA A 430 -1.71 6.33 9.70
CA ALA A 430 -1.45 5.60 10.94
C ALA A 430 -1.14 6.57 12.09
N ARG A 431 -0.39 7.65 11.82
CA ARG A 431 0.01 8.64 12.82
C ARG A 431 -1.16 9.51 13.30
N SER A 432 -2.03 9.97 12.40
CA SER A 432 -3.21 10.76 12.78
C SER A 432 -4.26 9.93 13.53
N MET A 433 -4.36 8.64 13.21
CA MET A 433 -5.25 7.69 13.91
C MET A 433 -4.64 7.10 15.18
N ALA A 434 -3.38 7.43 15.50
CA ALA A 434 -2.63 6.86 16.62
C ALA A 434 -2.67 5.32 16.66
N LEU A 435 -2.47 4.68 15.51
CA LEU A 435 -2.44 3.22 15.43
C LEU A 435 -1.28 2.64 16.26
N PRO A 436 -1.47 1.51 16.95
CA PRO A 436 -0.43 0.84 17.74
C PRO A 436 0.55 0.07 16.82
N VAL A 437 1.27 0.80 15.97
CA VAL A 437 2.25 0.26 15.01
C VAL A 437 3.56 1.03 15.09
N GLU A 438 4.65 0.39 14.68
CA GLU A 438 5.89 1.10 14.42
C GLU A 438 5.72 1.93 13.15
N TYR A 439 5.74 3.26 13.30
CA TYR A 439 5.59 4.16 12.16
C TYR A 439 6.80 4.07 11.25
N TYR A 440 6.55 4.00 9.94
CA TYR A 440 7.61 4.02 8.95
C TYR A 440 8.38 5.36 9.01
N ASP A 441 9.69 5.28 9.24
CA ASP A 441 10.60 6.43 9.19
C ASP A 441 11.07 6.65 7.75
N GLU A 442 10.50 7.67 7.10
CA GLU A 442 10.82 8.07 5.72
C GLU A 442 12.22 8.70 5.57
N GLU A 443 12.86 9.09 6.65
CA GLU A 443 14.17 9.77 6.62
C GLU A 443 15.33 8.83 6.89
N ARG A 444 15.07 7.72 7.58
CA ARG A 444 16.10 6.75 7.93
C ARG A 444 16.89 6.27 6.71
N TYR A 445 16.21 5.74 5.70
CA TYR A 445 16.88 5.21 4.49
C TYR A 445 17.61 6.33 3.74
N TYR A 446 16.95 7.47 3.55
CA TYR A 446 17.52 8.68 2.96
C TYR A 446 18.87 9.08 3.59
N ASN A 447 18.92 9.13 4.93
CA ASN A 447 20.12 9.50 5.68
C ASN A 447 21.22 8.43 5.57
N GLU A 448 20.84 7.15 5.58
CA GLU A 448 21.78 6.02 5.45
C GLU A 448 22.44 5.98 4.05
N VAL A 449 21.69 6.25 2.97
CA VAL A 449 22.20 6.11 1.59
C VAL A 449 22.81 7.38 1.02
N GLY A 450 22.37 8.57 1.47
CA GLY A 450 22.82 9.85 0.91
C GLY A 450 24.35 10.05 0.93
N SER A 451 25.05 9.41 1.87
CA SER A 451 26.51 9.47 1.99
C SER A 451 27.24 8.22 1.51
N ARG A 452 26.55 7.16 1.07
CA ARG A 452 27.16 5.86 0.76
C ARG A 452 27.97 5.90 -0.54
N TRP A 453 29.16 5.30 -0.54
CA TRP A 453 30.08 5.29 -1.69
C TRP A 453 30.04 4.01 -2.52
N ILE A 454 30.05 2.86 -1.84
CA ILE A 454 30.16 1.53 -2.45
C ILE A 454 29.27 0.57 -1.64
N GLY A 455 28.69 -0.41 -2.31
CA GLY A 455 27.93 -1.49 -1.68
C GLY A 455 26.80 -2.00 -2.57
N TRP A 456 26.38 -3.24 -2.34
CA TRP A 456 25.25 -3.86 -3.05
C TRP A 456 24.02 -4.06 -2.14
N GLY A 457 24.21 -3.96 -0.82
CA GLY A 457 23.14 -4.19 0.15
C GLY A 457 22.20 -3.00 0.24
N THR A 458 20.91 -3.29 0.33
CA THR A 458 19.89 -2.27 0.59
C THR A 458 19.90 -1.91 2.08
N ALA A 459 19.80 -0.63 2.43
CA ALA A 459 19.76 -0.21 3.83
C ALA A 459 18.61 -0.94 4.57
N GLY A 460 18.96 -1.69 5.63
CA GLY A 460 18.08 -2.63 6.35
C GLY A 460 18.54 -4.10 6.40
N GLU A 461 19.45 -4.54 5.51
CA GLU A 461 19.99 -5.93 5.54
C GLU A 461 20.98 -6.21 6.69
N THR A 462 21.30 -5.23 7.53
CA THR A 462 22.15 -5.41 8.72
C THR A 462 21.41 -5.91 9.97
N GLN A 463 20.12 -6.27 9.88
CA GLN A 463 19.55 -7.19 10.86
C GLN A 463 19.89 -8.62 10.42
N GLY A 464 20.90 -9.21 11.07
CA GLY A 464 21.11 -10.65 11.06
C GLY A 464 19.85 -11.42 11.51
N PRO A 465 19.80 -12.75 11.31
CA PRO A 465 18.66 -13.57 11.73
C PRO A 465 18.27 -13.25 13.18
N PRO A 466 16.97 -13.28 13.55
CA PRO A 466 16.52 -12.93 14.88
C PRO A 466 17.35 -13.70 15.92
N PRO A 467 17.74 -13.07 17.05
CA PRO A 467 18.55 -13.74 18.05
C PRO A 467 17.84 -15.03 18.45
N ALA A 468 18.57 -16.15 18.32
CA ALA A 468 18.10 -17.44 18.80
C ALA A 468 17.61 -17.26 20.25
N PRO A 469 16.46 -17.86 20.63
CA PRO A 469 15.97 -17.73 21.99
C PRO A 469 17.08 -18.16 22.94
N ALA A 470 17.40 -17.26 23.88
CA ALA A 470 18.44 -17.50 24.88
C ALA A 470 18.17 -18.85 25.57
N PRO A 471 19.18 -19.70 25.78
CA PRO A 471 19.00 -20.94 26.51
C PRO A 471 18.49 -20.58 27.90
N THR A 472 17.31 -21.09 28.25
CA THR A 472 16.75 -21.01 29.60
C THR A 472 17.77 -21.62 30.55
N THR A 473 18.43 -20.76 31.33
CA THR A 473 19.24 -21.17 32.46
C THR A 473 18.32 -21.91 33.43
N THR A 474 18.46 -23.22 33.46
CA THR A 474 17.85 -24.07 34.48
C THR A 474 18.57 -23.75 35.78
N THR A 475 17.96 -22.89 36.59
CA THR A 475 18.39 -22.66 37.97
C THR A 475 18.17 -23.96 38.74
N SER A 476 19.21 -24.80 38.83
CA SER A 476 19.21 -25.94 39.74
C SER A 476 19.26 -25.40 41.17
N GLY A 477 18.11 -25.39 41.84
CA GLY A 477 18.02 -25.10 43.27
C GLY A 477 18.82 -26.14 44.05
N GLY A 478 19.89 -25.68 44.70
CA GLY A 478 20.62 -26.43 45.70
C GLY A 478 19.92 -26.31 47.07
N PHE A 479 19.47 -27.44 47.59
CA PHE A 479 19.32 -27.77 49.01
C PHE A 479 19.90 -29.19 49.10
N GLY A 480 20.95 -29.54 49.84
CA GLY A 480 21.44 -29.04 51.12
C GLY A 480 21.25 -30.16 52.15
N SER A 481 22.27 -31.02 52.34
CA SER A 481 22.33 -31.99 53.45
C SER A 481 23.68 -31.91 54.16
N LYS A 482 23.72 -31.09 55.21
CA LYS A 482 24.11 -31.47 56.57
C LYS A 482 23.55 -30.44 57.56
#